data_AF-A0A7W1C0T2-F1
#
_entry.id   AF-A0A7W1C0T2-F1
#
_cell.length_a   1.000
_cell.length_b   1.000
_cell.length_c   1.000
_cell.angle_alpha   90.00
_cell.angle_beta   90.00
_cell.angle_gamma   90.00
#
_symmetry.space_group_name_H-M   'P 1'
#
loop_
_entity.id
_entity.type
_entity.pdbx_description
1 polymer ?
#
loop_
_entity_poly.entity_id
_entity_poly.type
_entity_poly.pdbx_seq_one_letter_code
_entity_poly.pdbx_strand_id
1 'polypeptide(L)'
;LDTVTQQHCRASDANVHLMQAFGIRPVVLVRNIFDSVMSLLDFYNQGAFQTSYFRADWPVLDEETKIDLLIENVIPWYFQFVASWDLAEKQQRLELHWLSYEDLIADKPSSVLKVLEFYGLGASRRGVEERIGEIESEERKIRFNKGVTGRGRTGLNNRQNEQIRRLTRYYPSTDFGRLGL
;
A
#
# COMPACT_ATOMS: atom_id res chain seq x y z
N LEU A 1 18.61 19.95 1.59
CA LEU A 1 18.85 18.50 1.66
C LEU A 1 17.59 17.85 1.13
N ASP A 2 17.70 17.07 0.07
CA ASP A 2 16.52 16.41 -0.52
C ASP A 2 16.14 15.20 0.33
N THR A 3 14.84 14.92 0.44
CA THR A 3 14.34 13.81 1.24
C THR A 3 13.23 13.07 0.52
N VAL A 4 13.20 11.75 0.69
CA VAL A 4 12.07 10.89 0.33
C VAL A 4 11.44 10.43 1.64
N THR A 5 10.18 10.79 1.86
CA THR A 5 9.47 10.49 3.10
C THR A 5 8.28 9.57 2.84
N GLN A 6 8.27 8.41 3.48
CA GLN A 6 7.13 7.49 3.46
C GLN A 6 6.11 7.91 4.54
N GLN A 7 4.84 8.06 4.17
CA GLN A 7 3.75 8.38 5.09
C GLN A 7 2.53 7.51 4.81
N HIS A 8 1.78 7.19 5.87
CA HIS A 8 0.47 6.52 5.77
C HIS A 8 -0.63 7.59 5.93
N CYS A 9 -0.99 8.26 4.84
CA CYS A 9 -1.93 9.37 4.88
C CYS A 9 -2.95 9.33 3.73
N ARG A 10 -4.18 9.78 4.01
CA ARG A 10 -5.25 9.96 3.03
C ARG A 10 -5.13 11.34 2.38
N ALA A 11 -5.73 11.54 1.22
CA ALA A 11 -5.85 12.86 0.58
C ALA A 11 -6.94 13.72 1.24
N SER A 12 -6.81 14.00 2.55
CA SER A 12 -7.67 14.97 3.21
C SER A 12 -7.42 16.37 2.65
N ASP A 13 -8.39 17.28 2.77
CA ASP A 13 -8.23 18.66 2.32
C ASP A 13 -6.99 19.33 2.91
N ALA A 14 -6.73 19.12 4.20
CA ALA A 14 -5.54 19.65 4.86
C ALA A 14 -4.24 19.12 4.23
N ASN A 15 -4.15 17.81 3.96
CA ASN A 15 -2.98 17.22 3.33
C ASN A 15 -2.80 17.72 1.90
N VAL A 16 -3.88 17.82 1.13
CA VAL A 16 -3.86 18.32 -0.24
C VAL A 16 -3.40 19.78 -0.27
N HIS A 17 -3.94 20.64 0.59
CA HIS A 17 -3.53 22.05 0.68
C HIS A 17 -2.06 22.21 1.07
N LEU A 18 -1.56 21.42 2.02
CA LEU A 18 -0.14 21.43 2.38
C LEU A 18 0.72 21.00 1.18
N MET A 19 0.34 19.93 0.48
CA MET A 19 1.08 19.48 -0.69
C MET A 19 1.10 20.52 -1.81
N GLN A 20 -0.03 21.19 -2.07
CA GLN A 20 -0.11 22.29 -3.02
C GLN A 20 0.79 23.48 -2.61
N ALA A 21 0.72 23.90 -1.34
CA ALA A 21 1.48 25.03 -0.83
C ALA A 21 3.00 24.82 -0.91
N PHE A 22 3.46 23.58 -0.78
CA PHE A 22 4.88 23.21 -0.81
C PHE A 22 5.32 22.54 -2.12
N GLY A 23 4.46 22.45 -3.14
CA GLY A 23 4.78 21.81 -4.42
C GLY A 23 5.12 20.31 -4.30
N ILE A 24 4.56 19.62 -3.29
CA ILE A 24 4.78 18.19 -3.06
C ILE A 24 3.91 17.40 -4.03
N ARG A 25 4.55 16.57 -4.86
CA ARG A 25 3.88 15.65 -5.78
C ARG A 25 3.99 14.21 -5.25
N PRO A 26 2.89 13.57 -4.81
CA PRO A 26 2.98 12.28 -4.14
C PRO A 26 3.08 11.10 -5.12
N VAL A 27 3.87 10.10 -4.74
CA VAL A 27 3.77 8.74 -5.29
C VAL A 27 2.87 7.92 -4.37
N VAL A 28 1.74 7.44 -4.90
CA VAL A 28 0.74 6.68 -4.14
C VAL A 28 0.96 5.18 -4.40
N LEU A 29 1.59 4.52 -3.43
CA LEU A 29 1.85 3.07 -3.49
C LEU A 29 0.59 2.28 -3.05
N VAL A 30 0.14 1.38 -3.92
CA VAL A 30 -0.99 0.46 -3.68
C VAL A 30 -0.54 -0.99 -3.85
N ARG A 31 -1.32 -1.91 -3.28
CA ARG A 31 -1.08 -3.35 -3.34
C ARG A 31 -2.41 -4.07 -3.43
N ASN A 32 -2.42 -5.26 -4.02
CA ASN A 32 -3.58 -6.14 -4.00
C ASN A 32 -4.15 -6.28 -2.58
N ILE A 33 -5.46 -6.07 -2.42
CA ILE A 33 -6.07 -5.97 -1.09
C ILE A 33 -6.07 -7.31 -0.36
N PHE A 34 -6.25 -8.42 -1.08
CA PHE A 34 -6.27 -9.77 -0.50
C PHE A 34 -4.87 -10.15 0.01
N ASP A 35 -3.82 -9.81 -0.74
CA ASP A 35 -2.44 -9.97 -0.28
C ASP A 35 -2.11 -9.05 0.90
N SER A 36 -2.70 -7.85 0.91
CA SER A 36 -2.52 -6.90 2.01
C SER A 36 -3.09 -7.42 3.33
N VAL A 37 -4.23 -8.12 3.32
CA VAL A 37 -4.79 -8.80 4.51
C VAL A 37 -3.80 -9.81 5.06
N MET A 38 -3.26 -10.70 4.22
CA MET A 38 -2.31 -11.72 4.66
C MET A 38 -0.99 -11.11 5.15
N SER A 39 -0.56 -10.01 4.51
CA SER A 39 0.62 -9.26 4.94
C SER A 39 0.40 -8.59 6.30
N LEU A 40 -0.80 -8.08 6.58
CA LEU A 40 -1.17 -7.51 7.87
C LEU A 40 -1.26 -8.56 8.95
N LEU A 41 -1.82 -9.74 8.65
CA LEU A 41 -1.86 -10.88 9.58
C LEU A 41 -0.46 -11.27 10.04
N ASP A 42 0.46 -11.46 9.08
CA ASP A 42 1.87 -11.76 9.38
C ASP A 42 2.50 -10.62 10.22
N PHE A 43 2.26 -9.36 9.87
CA PHE A 43 2.80 -8.20 10.59
C PHE A 43 2.28 -8.11 12.04
N TYR A 44 0.98 -8.36 12.25
CA TYR A 44 0.41 -8.43 13.59
C TYR A 44 1.02 -9.59 14.36
N ASN A 45 1.08 -10.80 13.79
CA ASN A 45 1.67 -11.97 14.44
C ASN A 45 3.16 -11.80 14.79
N GLN A 46 3.89 -10.94 14.08
CA GLN A 46 5.28 -10.57 14.42
C GLN A 46 5.40 -9.55 15.56
N GLY A 47 4.28 -9.11 16.14
CA GLY A 47 4.24 -8.26 17.33
C GLY A 47 3.53 -6.92 17.15
N ALA A 48 3.10 -6.56 15.94
CA ALA A 48 2.40 -5.28 15.73
C ALA A 48 1.06 -5.20 16.48
N PHE A 49 0.47 -6.34 16.87
CA PHE A 49 -0.74 -6.34 17.70
C PHE A 49 -0.53 -5.61 19.05
N GLN A 50 0.69 -5.52 19.56
CA GLN A 50 0.99 -4.91 20.88
C GLN A 50 0.61 -3.43 20.96
N THR A 51 0.66 -2.72 19.84
CA THR A 51 0.26 -1.30 19.74
C THR A 51 -1.19 -1.10 19.32
N SER A 52 -1.93 -2.19 19.12
CA SER A 52 -3.35 -2.16 18.75
C SER A 52 -4.25 -2.19 19.98
N TYR A 53 -5.52 -1.82 19.80
CA TYR A 53 -6.55 -1.98 20.83
C TYR A 53 -6.95 -3.43 21.08
N PHE A 54 -6.57 -4.34 20.18
CA PHE A 54 -6.85 -5.78 20.28
C PHE A 54 -5.73 -6.54 20.99
N ARG A 55 -4.73 -5.83 21.56
CA ARG A 55 -3.52 -6.46 22.10
C ARG A 55 -3.77 -7.52 23.17
N ALA A 56 -4.82 -7.37 23.97
CA ALA A 56 -5.16 -8.28 25.05
C ALA A 56 -5.77 -9.57 24.51
N ASP A 57 -6.61 -9.46 23.48
CA ASP A 57 -7.39 -10.57 22.94
C ASP A 57 -6.67 -11.28 21.78
N TRP A 58 -5.78 -10.58 21.06
CA TRP A 58 -5.08 -11.14 19.90
C TRP A 58 -4.46 -12.53 20.13
N PRO A 59 -3.77 -12.81 21.26
CA PRO A 59 -3.15 -14.11 21.47
C PRO A 59 -4.14 -15.28 21.55
N VAL A 60 -5.38 -15.03 21.98
CA VAL A 60 -6.40 -16.09 22.19
C VAL A 60 -7.32 -16.30 21.00
N LEU A 61 -7.35 -15.36 20.05
CA LEU A 61 -8.13 -15.52 18.82
C LEU A 61 -7.53 -16.60 17.91
N ASP A 62 -8.39 -17.43 17.34
CA ASP A 62 -8.00 -18.28 16.21
C ASP A 62 -7.65 -17.45 14.97
N GLU A 63 -7.02 -18.10 13.99
CA GLU A 63 -6.53 -17.42 12.80
C GLU A 63 -7.66 -16.84 11.94
N GLU A 64 -8.80 -17.53 11.82
CA GLU A 64 -9.94 -17.04 11.05
C GLU A 64 -10.50 -15.75 11.66
N THR A 65 -10.66 -15.73 12.98
CA THR A 65 -11.17 -14.57 13.72
C THR A 65 -10.19 -13.39 13.66
N LYS A 66 -8.87 -13.66 13.66
CA LYS A 66 -7.85 -12.61 13.45
C LYS A 66 -7.99 -11.96 12.07
N ILE A 67 -8.18 -12.78 11.03
CA ILE A 67 -8.36 -12.28 9.66
C ILE A 67 -9.63 -11.45 9.57
N ASP A 68 -10.75 -11.94 10.11
CA ASP A 68 -12.02 -11.22 10.13
C ASP A 68 -11.89 -9.87 10.85
N LEU A 69 -11.25 -9.86 12.01
CA LEU A 69 -10.98 -8.64 12.77
C LEU A 69 -10.19 -7.62 11.93
N LEU A 70 -9.16 -8.05 11.20
CA LEU A 70 -8.40 -7.17 10.31
C LEU A 70 -9.26 -6.66 9.15
N ILE A 71 -10.08 -7.52 8.53
CA ILE A 71 -11.01 -7.15 7.46
C ILE A 71 -12.04 -6.12 7.94
N GLU A 72 -12.51 -6.23 9.18
CA GLU A 72 -13.54 -5.36 9.73
C GLU A 72 -13.01 -4.03 10.25
N ASN A 73 -11.80 -4.03 10.83
CA ASN A 73 -11.30 -2.88 11.58
C ASN A 73 -10.14 -2.15 10.91
N VAL A 74 -9.39 -2.81 10.01
CA VAL A 74 -8.20 -2.24 9.38
C VAL A 74 -8.40 -2.01 7.89
N ILE A 75 -8.94 -3.00 7.17
CA ILE A 75 -9.14 -2.90 5.72
C ILE A 75 -10.04 -1.74 5.27
N PRO A 76 -11.08 -1.29 6.00
CA PRO A 76 -11.85 -0.13 5.59
C PRO A 76 -10.99 1.13 5.40
N TRP A 77 -9.88 1.27 6.14
CA TRP A 77 -8.95 2.37 5.96
C TRP A 77 -8.25 2.34 4.58
N TYR A 78 -7.92 1.16 4.05
CA TYR A 78 -7.30 1.02 2.71
C TYR A 78 -8.26 1.50 1.61
N PHE A 79 -9.56 1.21 1.75
CA PHE A 79 -10.58 1.70 0.82
C PHE A 79 -10.71 3.23 0.91
N GLN A 80 -10.72 3.80 2.12
CA GLN A 80 -10.72 5.25 2.30
C GLN A 80 -9.46 5.90 1.73
N PHE A 81 -8.30 5.25 1.88
CA PHE A 81 -7.03 5.71 1.31
C PHE A 81 -7.12 5.81 -0.21
N VAL A 82 -7.48 4.73 -0.91
CA VAL A 82 -7.60 4.75 -2.37
C VAL A 82 -8.69 5.72 -2.83
N ALA A 83 -9.87 5.68 -2.22
CA ALA A 83 -10.97 6.58 -2.57
C ALA A 83 -10.60 8.06 -2.43
N SER A 84 -9.85 8.42 -1.39
CA SER A 84 -9.39 9.80 -1.19
C SER A 84 -8.43 10.26 -2.28
N TRP A 85 -7.43 9.44 -2.64
CA TRP A 85 -6.44 9.78 -3.66
C TRP A 85 -7.04 9.76 -5.07
N ASP A 86 -7.91 8.79 -5.37
CA ASP A 86 -8.67 8.72 -6.62
C ASP A 86 -9.56 9.96 -6.82
N LEU A 87 -10.23 10.42 -5.76
CA LEU A 87 -11.01 11.65 -5.81
C LEU A 87 -10.13 12.89 -6.07
N ALA A 88 -8.98 12.99 -5.39
CA ALA A 88 -8.05 14.10 -5.57
C ALA A 88 -7.48 14.15 -7.01
N GLU A 89 -7.18 12.99 -7.61
CA GLU A 89 -6.74 12.86 -9.00
C GLU A 89 -7.86 13.27 -9.98
N LYS A 90 -9.08 12.73 -9.81
CA LYS A 90 -10.25 13.06 -10.64
C LYS A 90 -10.61 14.55 -10.61
N GLN A 91 -10.45 15.18 -9.45
CA GLN A 91 -10.65 16.61 -9.27
C GLN A 91 -9.44 17.45 -9.69
N GLN A 92 -8.36 16.83 -10.19
CA GLN A 92 -7.13 17.49 -10.62
C GLN A 92 -6.54 18.42 -9.55
N ARG A 93 -6.67 18.05 -8.27
CA ARG A 93 -6.19 18.87 -7.16
C ARG A 93 -4.67 18.81 -7.04
N LEU A 94 -4.06 17.70 -7.41
CA LEU A 94 -2.63 17.45 -7.36
C LEU A 94 -2.22 16.57 -8.55
N GLU A 95 -1.00 16.80 -9.05
CA GLU A 95 -0.31 15.83 -9.87
C GLU A 95 0.23 14.70 -8.97
N LEU A 96 -0.10 13.45 -9.26
CA LEU A 96 0.33 12.29 -8.50
C LEU A 96 0.74 11.12 -9.41
N HIS A 97 1.50 10.19 -8.85
CA HIS A 97 1.90 8.96 -9.55
C HIS A 97 1.43 7.73 -8.78
N TRP A 98 0.56 6.92 -9.40
CA TRP A 98 0.18 5.63 -8.84
C TRP A 98 1.26 4.58 -9.10
N LEU A 99 1.70 3.90 -8.05
CA LEU A 99 2.65 2.80 -8.12
C LEU A 99 2.02 1.54 -7.53
N SER A 100 1.96 0.44 -8.29
CA SER A 100 1.57 -0.87 -7.76
C SER A 100 2.77 -1.58 -7.17
N TYR A 101 2.56 -2.25 -6.03
CA TYR A 101 3.55 -3.14 -5.43
C TYR A 101 3.87 -4.32 -6.36
N GLU A 102 2.87 -4.84 -7.06
CA GLU A 102 3.03 -5.93 -8.01
C GLU A 102 3.94 -5.52 -9.18
N ASP A 103 3.75 -4.33 -9.75
CA ASP A 103 4.63 -3.77 -10.78
C ASP A 103 6.05 -3.54 -10.24
N LEU A 104 6.16 -2.98 -9.02
CA LEU A 104 7.44 -2.73 -8.36
C LEU A 104 8.22 -4.03 -8.18
N ILE A 105 7.58 -5.10 -7.73
CA ILE A 105 8.26 -6.38 -7.51
C ILE A 105 8.57 -7.10 -8.83
N ALA A 106 7.70 -6.97 -9.85
CA ALA A 106 7.91 -7.58 -11.16
C ALA A 106 9.11 -6.96 -11.91
N ASP A 107 9.26 -5.64 -11.85
CA ASP A 107 10.38 -4.92 -12.47
C ASP A 107 10.70 -3.64 -11.67
N LYS A 108 11.58 -3.78 -10.66
CA LYS A 108 12.01 -2.66 -9.82
C LYS A 108 12.69 -1.55 -10.63
N PRO A 109 13.68 -1.85 -11.51
CA PRO A 109 14.30 -0.81 -12.33
C PRO A 109 13.31 0.01 -13.14
N SER A 110 12.39 -0.63 -13.87
CA SER A 110 11.39 0.07 -14.68
C SER A 110 10.44 0.89 -13.82
N SER A 111 10.05 0.39 -12.65
CA SER A 111 9.19 1.11 -11.71
C SER A 111 9.86 2.35 -11.13
N VAL A 112 11.14 2.25 -10.75
CA VAL A 112 11.93 3.40 -10.27
C VAL A 112 12.11 4.43 -11.38
N LEU A 113 12.39 4.01 -12.61
CA LEU A 113 12.51 4.93 -13.75
C LEU A 113 11.23 5.74 -14.01
N LYS A 114 10.05 5.11 -13.91
CA LYS A 114 8.75 5.81 -14.04
C LYS A 114 8.57 6.88 -12.96
N VAL A 115 8.98 6.59 -11.72
CA VAL A 115 8.94 7.57 -10.62
C VAL A 115 9.92 8.73 -10.88
N LEU A 116 11.12 8.44 -11.38
CA LEU A 116 12.09 9.48 -11.72
C LEU A 116 11.60 10.37 -12.87
N GLU A 117 11.03 9.76 -13.91
CA GLU A 117 10.40 10.46 -15.04
C GLU A 117 9.27 11.39 -14.56
N PHE A 118 8.40 10.91 -13.66
CA PHE A 118 7.37 11.73 -13.03
C PHE A 118 7.94 12.98 -12.33
N TYR A 119 9.11 12.85 -11.69
CA TYR A 119 9.79 13.98 -11.07
C TYR A 119 10.61 14.84 -12.05
N GLY A 120 10.73 14.45 -13.33
CA GLY A 120 11.61 15.11 -14.30
C GLY A 120 13.09 14.84 -14.03
N LEU A 121 13.41 13.75 -13.33
CA LEU A 121 14.77 13.36 -12.98
C LEU A 121 15.30 12.32 -13.98
N GLY A 122 16.49 12.59 -14.53
CA GLY A 122 17.16 11.67 -15.45
C GLY A 122 17.99 10.61 -14.71
N ALA A 123 17.82 9.34 -15.08
CA ALA A 123 18.73 8.27 -14.69
C ALA A 123 18.85 7.24 -15.81
N SER A 124 20.03 6.60 -15.91
CA SER A 124 20.21 5.47 -16.82
C SER A 124 19.64 4.20 -16.18
N ARG A 125 19.02 3.33 -17.00
CA ARG A 125 18.54 2.02 -16.54
C ARG A 125 19.64 1.21 -15.84
N ARG A 126 20.84 1.17 -16.45
CA ARG A 126 22.00 0.47 -15.87
C ARG A 126 22.36 1.00 -14.48
N GLY A 127 22.39 2.32 -14.30
CA GLY A 127 22.70 2.92 -13.00
C GLY A 127 21.63 2.63 -11.94
N VAL A 128 20.35 2.56 -12.34
CA VAL A 128 19.26 2.15 -11.44
C VAL A 128 19.42 0.67 -11.05
N GLU A 129 19.72 -0.21 -11.99
CA GLU A 129 19.95 -1.64 -11.75
C GLU A 129 21.14 -1.88 -10.81
N GLU A 130 22.27 -1.23 -11.07
CA GLU A 130 23.47 -1.27 -10.21
C GLU A 130 23.11 -0.85 -8.77
N ARG A 131 22.41 0.28 -8.61
CA ARG A 131 22.05 0.80 -7.29
C ARG A 131 21.05 -0.09 -6.53
N ILE A 132 20.09 -0.68 -7.23
CA ILE A 132 19.16 -1.64 -6.63
C ILE A 132 19.93 -2.87 -6.14
N GLY A 133 20.85 -3.41 -6.95
CA GLY A 133 21.68 -4.56 -6.58
C GLY A 133 22.53 -4.30 -5.34
N GLU A 134 23.15 -3.12 -5.24
CA GLU A 134 23.87 -2.70 -4.04
C GLU A 134 22.96 -2.71 -2.80
N ILE A 135 21.80 -2.08 -2.86
CA ILE A 135 20.85 -1.98 -1.73
C ILE A 135 20.35 -3.35 -1.29
N GLU A 136 20.12 -4.27 -2.23
CA GLU A 136 19.64 -5.63 -1.92
C GLU A 136 20.74 -6.54 -1.37
N SER A 137 22.01 -6.30 -1.73
CA SER A 137 23.15 -7.02 -1.18
C SER A 137 23.54 -6.57 0.23
N GLU A 138 23.27 -5.30 0.56
CA GLU A 138 23.37 -4.80 1.92
C GLU A 138 22.17 -5.33 2.72
N GLU A 139 22.33 -6.40 3.50
CA GLU A 139 21.31 -7.00 4.40
C GLU A 139 20.80 -6.04 5.52
N ARG A 140 20.78 -4.72 5.28
CA ARG A 140 20.01 -3.79 6.10
C ARG A 140 18.58 -4.31 6.17
N LYS A 141 18.02 -4.30 7.38
CA LYS A 141 16.67 -4.75 7.73
C LYS A 141 15.60 -4.00 6.94
N ILE A 142 15.49 -4.23 5.64
CA ILE A 142 14.28 -4.00 4.87
C ILE A 142 13.25 -4.84 5.63
N ARG A 143 12.13 -4.24 6.05
CA ARG A 143 10.99 -4.97 6.66
C ARG A 143 10.32 -5.83 5.58
N PHE A 144 11.11 -6.69 4.96
CA PHE A 144 10.72 -7.61 3.94
C PHE A 144 10.04 -8.76 4.66
N ASN A 145 8.71 -8.77 4.62
CA ASN A 145 7.96 -9.82 5.28
C ASN A 145 8.18 -11.14 4.54
N LYS A 146 7.70 -11.23 3.29
CA LYS A 146 7.91 -12.41 2.41
C LYS A 146 8.03 -12.07 0.92
N GLY A 147 7.57 -10.89 0.48
CA GLY A 147 7.63 -10.46 -0.93
C GLY A 147 6.82 -11.28 -1.93
N VAL A 148 5.95 -12.18 -1.46
CA VAL A 148 5.14 -13.07 -2.31
C VAL A 148 3.81 -12.40 -2.65
N THR A 149 3.50 -12.30 -3.95
CA THR A 149 2.18 -11.92 -4.49
C THR A 149 1.29 -13.15 -4.63
N GLY A 150 -0.03 -12.97 -4.55
CA GLY A 150 -1.03 -14.02 -4.74
C GLY A 150 -1.36 -14.88 -3.52
N ARG A 151 -0.83 -14.56 -2.33
CA ARG A 151 -1.15 -15.27 -1.07
C ARG A 151 -2.61 -15.12 -0.65
N GLY A 152 -3.25 -14.01 -0.99
CA GLY A 152 -4.66 -13.77 -0.71
C GLY A 152 -5.58 -14.83 -1.33
N ARG A 153 -5.15 -15.48 -2.43
CA ARG A 153 -5.94 -16.53 -3.10
C ARG A 153 -6.10 -17.80 -2.28
N THR A 154 -5.12 -18.14 -1.46
CA THR A 154 -5.12 -19.38 -0.66
C THR A 154 -5.32 -19.12 0.83
N GLY A 155 -5.02 -17.90 1.30
CA GLY A 155 -5.10 -17.54 2.72
C GLY A 155 -6.47 -17.05 3.19
N LEU A 156 -7.39 -16.72 2.27
CA LEU A 156 -8.71 -16.21 2.60
C LEU A 156 -9.80 -17.16 2.12
N ASN A 157 -10.81 -17.39 2.95
CA ASN A 157 -11.97 -18.17 2.57
C ASN A 157 -12.96 -17.34 1.71
N ASN A 158 -13.96 -18.00 1.11
CA ASN A 158 -14.91 -17.32 0.21
C ASN A 158 -15.70 -16.21 0.91
N ARG A 159 -16.07 -16.40 2.18
CA ARG A 159 -16.80 -15.40 2.97
C ARG A 159 -15.96 -14.15 3.19
N GLN A 160 -14.69 -14.30 3.55
CA GLN A 160 -13.74 -13.21 3.74
C GLN A 160 -13.47 -12.43 2.44
N ASN A 161 -13.29 -13.16 1.33
CA ASN A 161 -13.14 -12.54 0.01
C ASN A 161 -14.38 -11.70 -0.35
N GLU A 162 -15.57 -12.23 -0.13
CA GLU A 162 -16.84 -11.53 -0.37
C GLU A 162 -17.00 -10.31 0.56
N GLN A 163 -16.62 -10.43 1.83
CA GLN A 163 -16.66 -9.33 2.79
C GLN A 163 -15.78 -8.14 2.36
N ILE A 164 -14.57 -8.42 1.87
CA ILE A 164 -13.68 -7.40 1.32
C ILE A 164 -14.32 -6.75 0.08
N ARG A 165 -14.84 -7.55 -0.86
CA ARG A 165 -15.50 -7.04 -2.07
C ARG A 165 -16.68 -6.14 -1.75
N ARG A 166 -17.46 -6.49 -0.72
CA ARG A 166 -18.61 -5.68 -0.27
C ARG A 166 -18.23 -4.29 0.22
N LEU A 167 -16.99 -4.04 0.64
CA LEU A 167 -16.55 -2.71 1.05
C LEU A 167 -16.57 -1.69 -0.10
N THR A 168 -16.49 -2.15 -1.36
CA THR A 168 -16.61 -1.29 -2.56
C THR A 168 -17.94 -0.54 -2.61
N ARG A 169 -19.03 -1.10 -2.05
CA ARG A 169 -20.38 -0.52 -2.08
C ARG A 169 -20.46 0.87 -1.44
N TYR A 170 -19.53 1.20 -0.54
CA TYR A 170 -19.50 2.48 0.15
C TYR A 170 -18.84 3.59 -0.70
N TYR A 171 -18.19 3.24 -1.82
CA TYR A 171 -17.48 4.18 -2.70
C TYR A 171 -17.84 3.92 -4.17
N PRO A 172 -19.11 4.13 -4.57
CA PRO A 172 -19.60 3.75 -5.90
C PRO A 172 -18.91 4.48 -7.07
N SER A 173 -18.21 5.59 -6.79
CA SER A 173 -17.49 6.38 -7.80
C SER A 173 -15.99 6.06 -7.90
N THR A 174 -15.45 5.22 -7.01
CA THR A 174 -14.02 4.93 -6.93
C THR A 174 -13.69 3.64 -7.69
N ASP A 175 -12.64 3.70 -8.51
CA ASP A 175 -12.09 2.51 -9.17
C ASP A 175 -11.10 1.79 -8.23
N PHE A 176 -11.47 0.59 -7.80
CA PHE A 176 -10.62 -0.27 -6.98
C PHE A 176 -9.88 -1.35 -7.78
N GLY A 177 -9.86 -1.27 -9.12
CA GLY A 177 -9.07 -2.17 -9.97
C GLY A 177 -7.58 -2.14 -9.59
N ARG A 178 -7.08 -1.01 -9.08
CA ARG A 178 -5.72 -0.85 -8.54
C ARG A 178 -5.44 -1.69 -7.29
N LEU A 179 -6.47 -2.14 -6.58
CA LEU A 179 -6.40 -3.10 -5.46
C LEU A 179 -6.68 -4.54 -5.89
N GLY A 180 -6.91 -4.78 -7.19
CA GLY A 180 -7.28 -6.08 -7.75
C GLY A 180 -8.72 -6.50 -7.48
N LEU A 181 -9.64 -5.54 -7.37
CA LEU A 181 -11.08 -5.78 -7.13
C LEU A 181 -11.92 -5.71 -8.39
#